data_AF-A0A1G8LGL4-F1
#
_entry.id   AF-A0A1G8LGL4-F1
#
_cell.length_a   1.000
_cell.length_b   1.000
_cell.length_c   1.000
_cell.angle_alpha   90.00
_cell.angle_beta   90.00
_cell.angle_gamma   90.00
#
_symmetry.space_group_name_H-M   'P 1'
#
loop_
_entity.id
_entity.type
_entity.pdbx_description
1 polymer ?
#
loop_
_entity_poly.entity_id
_entity_poly.type
_entity_poly.pdbx_seq_one_letter_code
_entity_poly.pdbx_strand_id
1 'polypeptide(L)'
;MTVTGYRATAQRPDVLGRLPGDEQLDAFREALCRNTTLVDVLDRCTTLDLPHWYLAGGCLFQTVWNVVTNRPPDEGIRDYDLFYFDDTDTSWSAEDARIRAGRTVFADLSAPVLAPRTVYDAKTARWKHQWPTLTVLPWP
;
A
#
# COMPACT_ATOMS: atom_id res chain seq x y z
N MET A 1 -3.58 26.23 -32.21
CA MET A 1 -2.33 25.47 -32.00
C MET A 1 -2.12 25.41 -30.51
N THR A 2 -2.54 24.32 -29.87
CA THR A 2 -2.37 24.12 -28.43
C THR A 2 -1.32 23.04 -28.25
N VAL A 3 -0.14 23.46 -27.80
CA VAL A 3 0.92 22.54 -27.40
C VAL A 3 0.68 22.23 -25.94
N THR A 4 0.06 21.07 -25.65
CA THR A 4 0.09 20.51 -24.30
C THR A 4 1.43 19.80 -24.14
N GLY A 5 2.43 20.53 -23.66
CA GLY A 5 3.74 19.97 -23.36
C GLY A 5 3.77 19.38 -21.95
N TYR A 6 3.48 18.08 -21.79
CA TYR A 6 3.93 17.37 -20.61
C TYR A 6 5.42 17.08 -20.76
N ARG A 7 6.25 17.92 -20.14
CA ARG A 7 7.69 17.70 -20.05
C ARG A 7 7.99 17.12 -18.67
N ALA A 8 7.98 15.79 -18.55
CA ALA A 8 8.49 15.10 -17.37
C ALA A 8 10.03 15.18 -17.35
N THR A 9 10.57 16.37 -17.06
CA THR A 9 11.94 16.49 -16.57
C THR A 9 11.90 16.18 -15.09
N ALA A 10 12.58 15.11 -14.66
CA ALA A 10 12.69 14.68 -13.27
C ALA A 10 12.71 15.89 -12.33
N GLN A 11 11.56 16.19 -11.71
CA GLN A 11 11.48 17.25 -10.72
C GLN A 11 12.32 16.78 -9.55
N ARG A 12 13.32 17.57 -9.20
CA ARG A 12 14.15 17.26 -8.04
C ARG A 12 13.23 17.04 -6.83
N PRO A 13 13.53 16.07 -5.94
CA PRO A 13 12.66 15.71 -4.82
C PRO A 13 12.24 16.92 -3.95
N ASP A 14 13.07 17.95 -3.89
CA ASP A 14 12.85 19.17 -3.12
C ASP A 14 11.81 20.13 -3.73
N VAL A 15 11.41 19.93 -4.99
CA VAL A 15 10.43 20.77 -5.68
C VAL A 15 9.00 20.27 -5.42
N LEU A 16 8.75 18.95 -5.47
CA LEU A 16 7.40 18.41 -5.27
C LEU A 16 6.86 18.73 -3.88
N GLY A 17 7.67 18.56 -2.83
CA GLY A 17 7.24 18.86 -1.45
C GLY A 17 7.01 20.35 -1.15
N ARG A 18 7.23 21.24 -2.13
CA ARG A 18 7.04 22.70 -2.01
C ARG A 18 5.95 23.25 -2.93
N LEU A 19 5.31 22.41 -3.74
CA LEU A 19 4.19 22.84 -4.58
C LEU A 19 2.96 23.20 -3.71
N PRO A 20 1.99 23.97 -4.25
CA PRO A 20 0.65 24.06 -3.69
C PRO A 20 0.02 22.68 -3.46
N GLY A 21 -0.85 22.52 -2.46
CA GLY A 21 -1.33 21.21 -2.01
C GLY A 21 -2.12 20.42 -3.07
N ASP A 22 -2.85 21.10 -3.94
CA ASP A 22 -3.54 20.53 -5.11
C ASP A 22 -2.53 20.02 -6.15
N GLU A 23 -1.50 20.80 -6.47
CA GLU A 23 -0.42 20.37 -7.36
C GLU A 23 0.40 19.20 -6.77
N GLN A 24 0.59 19.17 -5.44
CA GLN A 24 1.20 18.02 -4.76
C GLN A 24 0.36 16.76 -4.90
N LEU A 25 -0.97 16.88 -4.81
CA LEU A 25 -1.89 15.77 -4.97
C LEU A 25 -1.86 15.22 -6.41
N ASP A 26 -1.84 16.11 -7.40
CA ASP A 26 -1.74 15.71 -8.81
C ASP A 26 -0.40 15.02 -9.10
N ALA A 27 0.71 15.59 -8.62
CA ALA A 27 2.02 14.97 -8.76
C ALA A 27 2.11 13.61 -8.03
N PHE A 28 1.48 13.49 -6.87
CA PHE A 28 1.37 12.23 -6.14
C PHE A 28 0.61 11.18 -6.95
N ARG A 29 -0.58 11.53 -7.48
CA ARG A 29 -1.38 10.63 -8.34
C ARG A 29 -0.60 10.22 -9.59
N GLU A 30 0.07 11.16 -10.24
CA GLU A 30 0.88 10.87 -11.44
C GLU A 30 2.02 9.89 -11.12
N ALA A 31 2.72 10.09 -9.99
CA ALA A 31 3.78 9.18 -9.56
C ALA A 31 3.24 7.77 -9.28
N LEU A 32 2.10 7.64 -8.60
CA LEU A 32 1.48 6.35 -8.31
C LEU A 32 1.06 5.62 -9.59
N CYS A 33 0.48 6.32 -10.57
CA CYS A 33 0.06 5.74 -11.85
C CYS A 33 1.22 5.15 -12.68
N ARG A 34 2.47 5.52 -12.39
CA ARG A 34 3.65 4.93 -13.05
C ARG A 34 4.02 3.55 -12.49
N ASN A 35 3.54 3.18 -11.30
CA ASN A 35 3.72 1.85 -10.74
C ASN A 35 2.53 0.96 -11.14
N THR A 36 2.70 0.17 -12.19
CA THR A 36 1.63 -0.69 -12.72
C THR A 36 1.18 -1.75 -11.72
N THR A 37 2.10 -2.26 -10.88
CA THR A 37 1.76 -3.23 -9.83
C THR A 37 0.88 -2.60 -8.77
N LEU A 38 1.18 -1.36 -8.35
CA LEU A 38 0.35 -0.62 -7.39
C LEU A 38 -1.04 -0.34 -7.94
N VAL A 39 -1.14 0.06 -9.22
CA VAL A 39 -2.43 0.30 -9.88
C VAL A 39 -3.25 -0.99 -9.95
N ASP A 40 -2.63 -2.12 -10.34
CA ASP A 40 -3.30 -3.42 -10.35
C ASP A 40 -3.77 -3.85 -8.95
N VAL A 41 -2.96 -3.61 -7.91
CA VAL A 41 -3.37 -3.83 -6.51
C VAL A 41 -4.59 -2.98 -6.15
N LEU A 42 -4.61 -1.69 -6.49
CA LEU A 42 -5.75 -0.81 -6.22
C LEU A 42 -7.01 -1.29 -6.95
N ASP A 43 -6.91 -1.64 -8.22
CA ASP A 43 -8.04 -2.14 -9.01
C ASP A 43 -8.60 -3.43 -8.41
N ARG A 44 -7.73 -4.36 -8.01
CA ARG A 44 -8.13 -5.60 -7.33
C ARG A 44 -8.76 -5.35 -5.95
N CYS A 45 -8.27 -4.39 -5.17
CA CYS A 45 -8.91 -4.01 -3.90
C CYS A 45 -10.37 -3.60 -4.10
N THR A 46 -10.72 -2.95 -5.22
CA THR A 46 -12.12 -2.60 -5.52
C THR A 46 -13.04 -3.81 -5.66
N THR A 47 -12.50 -4.99 -5.98
CA THR A 47 -13.26 -6.23 -6.13
C THR A 47 -13.54 -6.96 -4.81
N LEU A 48 -12.86 -6.57 -3.72
CA LEU A 48 -13.02 -7.20 -2.41
C LEU A 48 -14.24 -6.70 -1.62
N ASP A 49 -14.87 -5.62 -2.09
CA ASP A 49 -16.04 -4.99 -1.47
C ASP A 49 -15.88 -4.82 0.05
N LEU A 50 -14.71 -4.28 0.44
CA LEU A 50 -14.39 -3.99 1.84
C LEU A 50 -14.97 -2.63 2.24
N PRO A 51 -15.55 -2.49 3.43
CA PRO A 51 -15.94 -1.18 3.93
C PRO A 51 -14.69 -0.37 4.34
N HIS A 52 -14.71 0.93 4.04
CA HIS A 52 -13.74 1.92 4.55
C HIS A 52 -12.26 1.51 4.41
N TRP A 53 -11.90 0.89 3.27
CA TRP A 53 -10.54 0.43 3.05
C TRP A 53 -9.59 1.53 2.57
N TYR A 54 -8.32 1.36 2.90
CA TYR A 54 -7.21 2.20 2.44
C TYR A 54 -6.01 1.33 2.08
N LEU A 55 -5.41 1.59 0.93
CA LEU A 55 -4.04 1.15 0.66
C LEU A 55 -3.08 2.14 1.32
N ALA A 56 -2.16 1.65 2.13
CA ALA A 56 -1.21 2.48 2.86
C ALA A 56 0.18 1.85 2.88
N GLY A 57 1.07 2.47 3.66
CA GLY A 57 2.40 1.93 3.92
C GLY A 57 3.47 2.37 2.93
N GLY A 58 4.59 1.64 2.96
CA GLY A 58 5.82 2.04 2.28
C GLY A 58 5.72 2.07 0.75
N CYS A 59 4.83 1.28 0.16
CA CYS A 59 4.66 1.19 -1.29
C CYS A 59 4.36 2.55 -1.94
N LEU A 60 3.56 3.40 -1.28
CA LEU A 60 3.18 4.72 -1.78
C LEU A 60 4.39 5.66 -1.81
N PHE A 61 5.08 5.78 -0.68
CA PHE A 61 6.24 6.67 -0.53
C PHE A 61 7.42 6.21 -1.38
N GLN A 62 7.68 4.90 -1.39
CA GLN A 62 8.76 4.32 -2.19
C GLN A 62 8.51 4.52 -3.69
N THR A 63 7.26 4.39 -4.16
CA THR A 63 6.90 4.72 -5.55
C THR A 63 7.23 6.17 -5.89
N VAL A 64 6.81 7.11 -5.04
CA VAL A 64 7.11 8.53 -5.23
C VAL A 64 8.63 8.77 -5.27
N TRP A 65 9.37 8.23 -4.31
CA TRP A 65 10.83 8.36 -4.25
C TRP A 65 11.52 7.80 -5.49
N ASN A 66 11.09 6.62 -5.95
CA ASN A 66 11.63 6.01 -7.16
C ASN A 66 11.39 6.92 -8.38
N VAL A 67 10.16 7.41 -8.54
CA VAL A 67 9.79 8.29 -9.67
C VAL A 67 10.62 9.58 -9.66
N VAL A 68 10.73 10.27 -8.52
CA VAL A 68 11.47 11.55 -8.45
C VAL A 68 12.99 11.37 -8.52
N THR A 69 13.49 10.17 -8.21
CA THR A 69 14.92 9.83 -8.34
C THR A 69 15.24 9.07 -9.62
N ASN A 70 14.29 8.97 -10.55
CA ASN A 70 14.44 8.32 -11.86
C ASN A 70 14.85 6.84 -11.78
N ARG A 71 14.24 6.11 -10.83
CA ARG A 71 14.30 4.65 -10.69
C ARG A 71 13.00 4.00 -11.18
N PRO A 72 13.02 2.70 -11.55
CA PRO A 72 11.80 1.93 -11.75
C PRO A 72 10.79 2.14 -10.60
N PRO A 73 9.52 2.50 -10.88
CA PRO A 73 8.56 2.89 -9.86
C PRO A 73 8.30 1.82 -8.78
N ASP A 74 8.42 0.53 -9.12
CA ASP A 74 8.19 -0.61 -8.24
C ASP A 74 9.46 -1.13 -7.54
N GLU A 75 10.63 -0.53 -7.79
CA GLU A 75 11.90 -0.97 -7.22
C GLU A 75 11.88 -0.91 -5.67
N GLY A 76 12.23 -2.03 -5.04
CA GLY A 76 12.39 -2.09 -3.57
C GLY A 76 11.09 -2.14 -2.77
N ILE A 77 9.93 -2.23 -3.43
CA ILE A 77 8.64 -2.44 -2.76
C ILE A 77 8.48 -3.93 -2.46
N ARG A 78 8.25 -4.25 -1.18
CA ARG A 78 8.15 -5.65 -0.70
C ARG A 78 6.72 -6.11 -0.47
N ASP A 79 5.85 -5.17 -0.13
CA ASP A 79 4.50 -5.41 0.37
C ASP A 79 3.60 -4.21 0.07
N TYR A 80 2.30 -4.49 0.03
CA TYR A 80 1.21 -3.54 -0.18
C TYR A 80 0.25 -3.68 1.00
N ASP A 81 0.22 -2.70 1.90
CA ASP A 81 -0.57 -2.79 3.13
C ASP A 81 -2.02 -2.33 2.88
N LEU A 82 -2.96 -3.29 2.86
CA LEU A 82 -4.39 -3.03 2.79
C LEU A 82 -5.00 -3.01 4.19
N PHE A 83 -5.59 -1.88 4.58
CA PHE A 83 -6.37 -1.74 5.81
C PHE A 83 -7.84 -1.61 5.47
N TYR A 84 -8.70 -2.15 6.33
CA TYR A 84 -10.14 -1.94 6.25
C TYR A 84 -10.74 -1.96 7.65
N PHE A 85 -11.97 -1.47 7.79
CA PHE A 85 -12.69 -1.51 9.06
C PHE A 85 -14.18 -1.74 8.82
N ASP A 86 -14.68 -2.83 9.38
CA ASP A 86 -16.08 -3.21 9.40
C ASP A 86 -16.57 -3.18 10.85
N ASP A 87 -17.42 -2.20 11.20
CA ASP A 87 -17.96 -2.06 12.55
C ASP A 87 -19.13 -3.02 12.83
N THR A 88 -19.62 -3.72 11.80
CA THR A 88 -20.75 -4.65 11.91
C THR A 88 -20.32 -6.04 12.38
N ASP A 89 -19.10 -6.46 12.05
CA ASP A 89 -18.52 -7.73 12.46
C ASP A 89 -17.00 -7.64 12.58
N THR A 90 -16.52 -7.51 13.83
CA THR A 90 -15.09 -7.47 14.18
C THR A 90 -14.53 -8.84 14.58
N SER A 91 -15.28 -9.92 14.30
CA SER A 91 -14.85 -11.27 14.65
C SER A 91 -13.66 -11.73 13.79
N TRP A 92 -12.83 -12.60 14.37
CA TRP A 92 -11.74 -13.23 13.61
C TRP A 92 -12.25 -14.07 12.43
N SER A 93 -13.43 -14.69 12.55
CA SER A 93 -14.03 -15.44 11.44
C SER A 93 -14.35 -14.54 10.23
N ALA A 94 -14.81 -13.32 10.47
CA ALA A 94 -15.05 -12.35 9.41
C ALA A 94 -13.72 -11.90 8.78
N GLU A 95 -12.73 -11.57 9.61
CA GLU A 95 -11.37 -11.21 9.17
C GLU A 95 -10.73 -12.31 8.31
N ASP A 96 -10.75 -13.55 8.78
CA ASP A 96 -10.16 -14.70 8.07
C ASP A 96 -10.87 -14.94 6.72
N ALA A 97 -12.18 -14.73 6.63
CA ALA A 97 -12.90 -14.79 5.36
C ALA A 97 -12.39 -13.73 4.36
N ARG A 98 -12.12 -12.50 4.81
CA ARG A 98 -11.54 -11.43 3.97
C ARG A 98 -10.09 -11.72 3.58
N ILE A 99 -9.27 -12.26 4.50
CA ILE A 99 -7.89 -12.69 4.20
C ILE A 99 -7.88 -13.78 3.13
N ARG A 100 -8.78 -14.78 3.22
CA ARG A 100 -8.90 -15.84 2.22
C ARG A 100 -9.39 -15.32 0.86
N ALA A 101 -10.33 -14.39 0.85
CA ALA A 101 -10.77 -13.71 -0.38
C ALA A 101 -9.60 -12.94 -1.02
N GLY A 102 -8.87 -12.15 -0.23
CA GLY A 102 -7.66 -11.43 -0.67
C GLY A 102 -6.61 -12.36 -1.26
N ARG A 103 -6.34 -13.51 -0.62
CA ARG A 103 -5.42 -14.54 -1.15
C ARG A 103 -5.80 -15.02 -2.55
N THR A 104 -7.10 -15.11 -2.84
CA THR A 104 -7.59 -15.51 -4.16
C THR A 104 -7.42 -14.38 -5.17
N VAL A 105 -7.81 -13.16 -4.78
CA VAL A 105 -7.76 -11.95 -5.64
C VAL A 105 -6.33 -11.55 -6.00
N PHE A 106 -5.36 -11.81 -5.13
CA PHE A 106 -3.95 -11.42 -5.31
C PHE A 106 -3.01 -12.61 -5.62
N ALA A 107 -3.54 -13.79 -5.95
CA ALA A 107 -2.76 -15.03 -6.04
C ALA A 107 -1.60 -15.00 -7.06
N ASP A 108 -1.76 -14.25 -8.14
CA ASP A 108 -0.80 -14.08 -9.24
C ASP A 108 0.13 -12.88 -9.07
N LEU A 109 0.00 -12.11 -7.98
CA LEU A 109 0.97 -11.08 -7.63
C LEU A 109 2.17 -11.72 -6.93
N SER A 110 3.38 -11.31 -7.32
CA SER A 110 4.62 -11.71 -6.64
C SER A 110 4.76 -11.13 -5.21
N ALA A 111 3.78 -10.34 -4.74
CA ALA A 111 3.77 -9.73 -3.42
C ALA A 111 3.02 -10.62 -2.40
N PRO A 112 3.58 -10.83 -1.20
CA PRO A 112 2.94 -11.66 -0.19
C PRO A 112 1.69 -10.99 0.40
N VAL A 113 0.56 -11.70 0.37
CA VAL A 113 -0.73 -11.25 0.96
C VAL A 113 -0.71 -11.25 2.50
N LEU A 114 0.13 -12.09 3.11
CA LEU A 114 0.41 -12.07 4.54
C LEU A 114 1.90 -11.89 4.77
N ALA A 115 2.26 -11.09 5.78
CA ALA A 115 3.64 -11.04 6.25
C ALA A 115 4.13 -12.45 6.63
N PRO A 116 5.38 -12.82 6.30
CA PRO A 116 5.96 -14.08 6.73
C PRO A 116 5.81 -14.29 8.24
N ARG A 117 5.52 -15.53 8.67
CA ARG A 117 5.36 -15.89 10.09
C ARG A 117 6.51 -15.36 10.97
N THR A 118 7.75 -15.43 10.48
CA THR A 118 8.92 -14.92 11.20
C THR A 118 8.86 -13.41 11.47
N VAL A 119 8.33 -12.62 10.53
CA VAL A 119 8.12 -11.18 10.70
C VAL A 119 6.96 -10.93 11.68
N TYR A 120 5.90 -11.71 11.59
CA TYR A 120 4.78 -11.65 12.54
C TYR A 120 5.23 -11.94 13.97
N ASP A 121 5.93 -13.04 14.19
CA ASP A 121 6.44 -13.46 15.50
C ASP A 121 7.38 -12.41 16.09
N ALA A 122 8.30 -11.86 15.29
CA ALA A 122 9.20 -10.80 15.73
C ALA A 122 8.46 -9.49 16.10
N LYS A 123 7.49 -9.08 15.27
CA LYS A 123 6.69 -7.87 15.53
C LYS A 123 5.84 -8.05 16.79
N THR A 124 5.14 -9.17 16.93
CA THR A 124 4.26 -9.43 18.06
C THR A 124 5.03 -9.53 19.37
N ALA A 125 6.19 -10.21 19.38
CA ALA A 125 7.07 -10.24 20.55
C ALA A 125 7.51 -8.83 20.98
N ARG A 126 7.92 -7.99 20.01
CA ARG A 126 8.31 -6.59 20.27
C ARG A 126 7.15 -5.77 20.86
N TRP A 127 5.96 -5.87 20.28
CA TRP A 127 4.82 -5.08 20.73
C TRP A 127 4.26 -5.58 22.06
N LYS A 128 4.27 -6.89 22.32
CA LYS A 128 3.87 -7.46 23.61
C LYS A 128 4.80 -7.02 24.75
N HIS A 129 6.08 -6.81 24.46
CA HIS A 129 7.01 -6.22 25.43
C HIS A 129 6.65 -4.77 25.79
N GLN A 130 6.21 -3.96 24.81
CA GLN A 130 5.81 -2.56 25.04
C GLN A 130 4.39 -2.43 25.62
N TRP A 131 3.49 -3.34 25.24
CA TRP A 131 2.10 -3.38 25.69
C TRP A 131 1.76 -4.77 26.23
N PRO A 132 2.00 -5.01 27.53
CA PRO A 132 1.80 -6.32 28.14
C PRO A 132 0.37 -6.87 28.01
N THR A 133 -0.63 -5.99 27.91
CA THR A 133 -2.05 -6.34 27.76
C THR A 133 -2.48 -6.62 26.31
N LEU A 134 -1.60 -6.45 25.31
CA LEU A 134 -1.93 -6.69 23.90
C LEU A 134 -2.30 -8.15 23.65
N THR A 135 -3.51 -8.44 23.20
CA THR A 135 -3.87 -9.79 22.74
C THR A 135 -3.25 -10.06 21.37
N VAL A 136 -2.38 -11.07 21.30
CA VAL A 136 -1.76 -11.54 20.05
C VAL A 136 -2.51 -12.77 19.59
N LEU A 137 -3.12 -12.70 18.41
CA LEU A 137 -3.80 -13.86 17.81
C LEU A 137 -2.77 -14.82 17.18
N PRO A 138 -3.08 -16.10 16.94
CA PRO A 138 -2.19 -16.99 16.21
C PRO A 138 -2.00 -16.53 14.76
N TRP A 139 -0.79 -16.71 14.20
CA TRP A 139 -0.58 -16.55 12.76
C TRP A 139 -1.32 -17.68 12.01
N PRO A 140 -2.18 -17.37 11.01
CA PRO A 140 -3.09 -18.32 10.37
C PRO A 140 -2.42 -19.39 9.51
#